data_AF-A0A520I933-F1
#
_entry.id   AF-A0A520I933-F1
#
_cell.length_a   1.000
_cell.length_b   1.000
_cell.length_c   1.000
_cell.angle_alpha   90.00
_cell.angle_beta   90.00
_cell.angle_gamma   90.00
#
_symmetry.space_group_name_H-M   'P 1'
#
loop_
_entity.id
_entity.type
_entity.pdbx_description
1 polymer ?
#
loop_
_entity_poly.entity_id
_entity_poly.type
_entity_poly.pdbx_seq_one_letter_code
_entity_poly.pdbx_strand_id
1 'polypeptide(L)'
;MNLRTLGLVLLLSAVICSSGMAQKNLEKSFKLPPDTIQTTVYWYWMSDNISKEGVVKDLQSMKSVGINRAFIGNIGYETTPYGKVKLFSEEWWDIMHTALKTATALNIEIGIFNSPGWSQSGGPWVKPSQAMRYLTSSKTTATGPKKLDLQLEQPKGDFQDVRVIAYKTPKGYGNSIAKLKPKLTSSAPVQNIGNLIDGSESTTTSMPASESFSIDLETGSDFTARSLVIYPAHKPISITAQLQVKQNGAYVTLKEFIIDRTNANLNVGFKPYGPVAVSIPASSGKSFRLVFSKSNGFELAEILLSQTPVVERYIEKTLAKMFQTPLPYWNEYQWPDQSVIDDNSLVIDPATVVDVTKFMSSTGQLKWEAPTGDWTIMRTGMLPTGVQNGPASPEGIGLEIDKMSKEHVASHFDAFMGDLLRRIPAADRKTWKVVV
;
A
#
# COMPACT_ATOMS: atom_id res chain seq x y z
N MET A 1 -40.05 -64.40 -23.47
CA MET A 1 -39.58 -63.18 -22.80
C MET A 1 -40.18 -61.97 -23.52
N ASN A 2 -40.95 -61.11 -22.85
CA ASN A 2 -41.61 -59.94 -23.45
C ASN A 2 -40.55 -58.88 -23.83
N LEU A 3 -40.72 -58.16 -24.95
CA LEU A 3 -39.84 -57.06 -25.41
C LEU A 3 -39.50 -56.04 -24.30
N ARG A 4 -40.43 -55.77 -23.37
CA ARG A 4 -40.19 -54.88 -22.22
C ARG A 4 -39.17 -55.45 -21.23
N THR A 5 -39.19 -56.77 -21.02
CA THR A 5 -38.24 -57.46 -20.14
C THR A 5 -36.85 -57.56 -20.78
N LEU A 6 -36.79 -57.74 -22.10
CA LEU A 6 -35.53 -57.73 -22.86
C LEU A 6 -34.90 -56.32 -22.87
N GLY A 7 -35.71 -55.27 -23.01
CA GLY A 7 -35.25 -53.87 -22.94
C GLY A 7 -34.72 -53.48 -21.57
N LEU A 8 -35.35 -53.93 -20.48
CA LEU A 8 -34.89 -53.66 -19.11
C LEU A 8 -33.58 -54.38 -18.78
N VAL A 9 -33.40 -55.62 -19.27
CA VAL A 9 -32.15 -56.39 -19.12
C VAL A 9 -31.01 -55.77 -19.93
N LEU A 10 -31.28 -55.29 -21.15
CA LEU A 10 -30.31 -54.57 -21.97
C LEU A 10 -29.89 -53.23 -21.32
N LEU A 11 -30.82 -52.47 -20.75
CA LEU A 11 -30.53 -51.24 -20.00
C LEU A 11 -29.72 -51.50 -18.71
N LEU A 12 -30.07 -52.52 -17.91
CA LEU A 12 -29.28 -52.90 -16.73
C LEU A 12 -27.88 -53.38 -17.10
N SER A 13 -27.74 -54.16 -18.18
CA SER A 13 -26.43 -54.64 -18.65
C SER A 13 -25.54 -53.49 -19.14
N ALA A 14 -26.10 -52.47 -19.80
CA ALA A 14 -25.37 -51.28 -20.22
C ALA A 14 -24.90 -50.43 -19.02
N VAL A 15 -25.73 -50.28 -17.99
CA VAL A 15 -25.38 -49.54 -16.76
C VAL A 15 -24.28 -50.27 -15.98
N ILE A 16 -24.35 -51.60 -15.83
CA ILE A 16 -23.34 -52.41 -15.13
C ILE A 16 -22.01 -52.45 -15.92
N CYS A 17 -22.06 -52.46 -17.26
CA CYS A 17 -20.85 -52.39 -18.08
C CYS A 17 -20.17 -51.01 -17.99
N SER A 18 -20.96 -49.93 -17.91
CA SER A 18 -20.45 -48.56 -17.79
C SER A 18 -19.75 -48.30 -16.44
N SER A 19 -20.27 -48.84 -15.33
CA SER A 19 -19.66 -48.69 -14.00
C SER A 19 -18.35 -49.48 -13.87
N GLY A 20 -18.28 -50.70 -14.40
CA GLY A 20 -17.05 -51.50 -14.43
C GLY A 20 -15.95 -50.88 -15.31
N MET A 21 -16.32 -50.21 -16.41
CA MET A 21 -15.38 -49.49 -17.27
C MET A 21 -14.88 -48.20 -16.62
N ALA A 22 -15.77 -47.45 -15.94
CA ALA A 22 -15.40 -46.26 -15.18
C ALA A 22 -14.45 -46.59 -14.02
N GLN A 23 -14.69 -47.67 -13.28
CA GLN A 23 -13.80 -48.12 -12.20
C GLN A 23 -12.43 -48.56 -12.72
N LYS A 24 -12.38 -49.31 -13.83
CA LYS A 24 -11.11 -49.70 -14.46
C LYS A 24 -10.34 -48.50 -15.00
N ASN A 25 -11.03 -47.51 -15.57
CA ASN A 25 -10.40 -46.27 -16.04
C ASN A 25 -9.89 -45.41 -14.87
N LEU A 26 -10.61 -45.37 -13.74
CA LEU A 26 -10.16 -44.71 -12.53
C LEU A 26 -8.93 -45.39 -11.94
N GLU A 27 -8.95 -46.72 -11.80
CA GLU A 27 -7.80 -47.49 -11.31
C GLU A 27 -6.57 -47.30 -12.21
N LYS A 28 -6.77 -47.37 -13.54
CA LYS A 28 -5.70 -47.13 -14.52
C LYS A 28 -5.13 -45.72 -14.40
N SER A 29 -5.98 -44.70 -14.32
CA SER A 29 -5.55 -43.29 -14.21
C SER A 29 -4.95 -42.97 -12.83
N PHE A 30 -5.34 -43.69 -11.78
CA PHE A 30 -4.73 -43.54 -10.46
C PHE A 30 -3.33 -44.15 -10.42
N LYS A 31 -3.13 -45.32 -11.03
CA LYS A 31 -1.82 -45.98 -11.14
C LYS A 31 -0.88 -45.26 -12.13
N LEU A 32 -1.43 -44.72 -13.21
CA LEU A 32 -0.72 -43.98 -14.25
C LEU A 32 -1.47 -42.67 -14.52
N PRO A 33 -1.22 -41.64 -13.70
CA PRO A 33 -1.80 -40.31 -13.91
C PRO A 33 -1.55 -39.82 -15.33
N PRO A 34 -2.58 -39.32 -16.04
CA PRO A 34 -2.37 -38.72 -17.35
C PRO A 34 -1.56 -37.44 -17.22
N ASP A 35 -0.86 -37.03 -18.29
CA ASP A 35 -0.05 -35.80 -18.32
C ASP A 35 -0.83 -34.52 -18.01
N THR A 36 -2.16 -34.56 -18.12
CA THR A 36 -3.06 -33.46 -17.69
C THR A 36 -3.06 -33.24 -16.18
N ILE A 37 -2.62 -34.23 -15.38
CA ILE A 37 -2.38 -34.09 -13.95
C ILE A 37 -0.94 -33.63 -13.78
N GLN A 38 -0.79 -32.38 -13.37
CA GLN A 38 0.49 -31.70 -13.38
C GLN A 38 1.14 -31.67 -12.01
N THR A 39 2.35 -32.21 -11.92
CA THR A 39 3.24 -32.05 -10.76
C THR A 39 4.11 -30.82 -11.01
N THR A 40 3.90 -29.78 -10.21
CA THR A 40 4.45 -28.44 -10.44
C THR A 40 5.46 -28.05 -9.39
N VAL A 41 6.53 -27.37 -9.81
CA VAL A 41 7.51 -26.76 -8.91
C VAL A 41 7.74 -25.29 -9.24
N TYR A 42 8.03 -24.48 -8.21
CA TYR A 42 8.74 -23.23 -8.41
C TYR A 42 10.20 -23.55 -8.72
N TRP A 43 10.72 -22.99 -9.80
CA TRP A 43 12.10 -23.14 -10.23
C TRP A 43 12.76 -21.78 -10.18
N TYR A 44 13.25 -21.43 -8.99
CA TYR A 44 13.88 -20.14 -8.75
C TYR A 44 15.33 -20.14 -9.16
N TRP A 45 15.68 -19.13 -9.96
CA TRP A 45 17.03 -18.83 -10.38
C TRP A 45 17.60 -17.80 -9.42
N MET A 46 18.47 -18.27 -8.53
CA MET A 46 18.85 -17.56 -7.32
C MET A 46 20.09 -16.69 -7.54
N SER A 47 19.95 -15.39 -7.29
CA SER A 47 21.03 -14.38 -7.25
C SER A 47 22.03 -14.54 -8.42
N ASP A 48 21.55 -14.56 -9.66
CA ASP A 48 22.38 -14.68 -10.88
C ASP A 48 23.21 -15.97 -11.00
N ASN A 49 23.01 -16.97 -10.14
CA ASN A 49 23.71 -18.25 -10.18
C ASN A 49 23.00 -19.24 -11.10
N ILE A 50 23.17 -19.04 -12.40
CA ILE A 50 22.58 -19.88 -13.45
C ILE A 50 23.60 -20.24 -14.52
N SER A 51 23.35 -21.33 -15.25
CA SER A 51 24.15 -21.74 -16.41
C SER A 51 23.32 -22.54 -17.39
N LYS A 52 23.74 -22.59 -18.65
CA LYS A 52 23.10 -23.41 -19.68
C LYS A 52 23.09 -24.89 -19.33
N GLU A 53 24.21 -25.39 -18.82
CA GLU A 53 24.35 -26.79 -18.43
C GLU A 53 23.42 -27.12 -17.26
N GLY A 54 23.33 -26.22 -16.27
CA GLY A 54 22.44 -26.36 -15.13
C GLY A 54 20.97 -26.47 -15.55
N VAL A 55 20.48 -25.55 -16.38
CA VAL A 55 19.06 -25.58 -16.79
C VAL A 55 18.67 -26.84 -17.56
N VAL A 56 19.59 -27.41 -18.35
CA VAL A 56 19.36 -28.67 -19.04
C VAL A 56 19.28 -29.84 -18.06
N LYS A 57 20.23 -29.93 -17.12
CA LYS A 57 20.28 -31.01 -16.12
C LYS A 57 19.10 -30.95 -15.16
N ASP A 58 18.68 -29.75 -14.75
CA ASP A 58 17.51 -29.54 -13.91
C ASP A 58 16.25 -30.09 -14.58
N LEU A 59 15.99 -29.73 -15.83
CA LEU A 59 14.81 -30.20 -16.57
C LEU A 59 14.85 -31.71 -16.85
N GLN A 60 16.02 -32.28 -17.16
CA GLN A 60 16.19 -33.73 -17.30
C GLN A 60 15.89 -34.47 -15.99
N SER A 61 16.38 -33.93 -14.87
CA SER A 61 16.11 -34.45 -13.54
C SER A 61 14.62 -34.38 -13.21
N MET A 62 13.98 -33.23 -13.42
CA MET A 62 12.53 -33.03 -13.27
C MET A 62 11.75 -34.09 -14.06
N LYS A 63 12.10 -34.29 -15.34
CA LYS A 63 11.44 -35.30 -16.18
C LYS A 63 11.57 -36.71 -15.60
N SER A 64 12.77 -37.07 -15.13
CA SER A 64 13.07 -38.41 -14.61
C SER A 64 12.23 -38.79 -13.38
N VAL A 65 11.80 -37.81 -12.59
CA VAL A 65 11.01 -38.01 -11.37
C VAL A 65 9.52 -37.66 -11.56
N GLY A 66 9.08 -37.40 -12.80
CA GLY A 66 7.68 -37.15 -13.12
C GLY A 66 7.19 -35.71 -12.86
N ILE A 67 8.09 -34.74 -12.68
CA ILE A 67 7.73 -33.32 -12.70
C ILE A 67 7.51 -32.93 -14.16
N ASN A 68 6.33 -32.37 -14.46
CA ASN A 68 5.92 -32.00 -15.80
C ASN A 68 5.54 -30.52 -15.93
N ARG A 69 5.69 -29.72 -14.87
CA ARG A 69 5.55 -28.26 -14.93
C ARG A 69 6.51 -27.53 -13.98
N ALA A 70 7.09 -26.43 -14.45
CA ALA A 70 7.98 -25.58 -13.65
C ALA A 70 7.71 -24.09 -13.87
N PHE A 71 7.81 -23.28 -12.82
CA PHE A 71 7.65 -21.83 -12.87
C PHE A 71 8.96 -21.10 -12.62
N ILE A 72 9.49 -20.44 -13.66
CA ILE A 72 10.77 -19.72 -13.62
C ILE A 72 10.57 -18.37 -12.94
N GLY A 73 11.22 -18.17 -11.79
CA GLY A 73 11.32 -16.88 -11.10
C GLY A 73 12.77 -16.46 -10.95
N ASN A 74 13.10 -15.21 -11.26
CA ASN A 74 14.46 -14.67 -11.11
C ASN A 74 14.59 -13.97 -9.77
N ILE A 75 15.13 -14.64 -8.77
CA ILE A 75 15.06 -14.22 -7.36
C ILE A 75 16.40 -13.67 -6.92
N GLY A 76 16.43 -12.41 -6.48
CA GLY A 76 17.59 -11.84 -5.80
C GLY A 76 17.52 -12.12 -4.31
N TYR A 77 18.58 -12.63 -3.71
CA TYR A 77 18.65 -12.84 -2.27
C TYR A 77 19.99 -12.37 -1.72
N GLU A 78 19.95 -11.35 -0.86
CA GLU A 78 21.15 -10.61 -0.41
C GLU A 78 22.16 -11.47 0.34
N THR A 79 21.72 -12.54 1.01
CA THR A 79 22.63 -13.45 1.73
C THR A 79 23.32 -14.48 0.82
N THR A 80 22.97 -14.52 -0.47
CA THR A 80 23.60 -15.39 -1.47
C THR A 80 24.47 -14.54 -2.39
N PRO A 81 25.79 -14.83 -2.49
CA PRO A 81 26.66 -14.11 -3.42
C PRO A 81 26.13 -14.15 -4.85
N TYR A 82 26.08 -12.98 -5.49
CA TYR A 82 25.57 -12.88 -6.84
C TYR A 82 26.54 -13.50 -7.85
N GLY A 83 26.00 -14.33 -8.74
CA GLY A 83 26.70 -14.90 -9.88
C GLY A 83 27.05 -13.87 -10.95
N LYS A 84 27.70 -14.37 -12.01
CA LYS A 84 28.20 -13.54 -13.13
C LYS A 84 27.15 -13.26 -14.19
N VAL A 85 26.12 -14.12 -14.31
CA VAL A 85 25.11 -14.03 -15.37
C VAL A 85 24.05 -13.03 -14.95
N LYS A 86 24.28 -11.75 -15.30
CA LYS A 86 23.36 -10.67 -14.91
C LYS A 86 22.04 -10.78 -15.63
N LEU A 87 20.96 -10.45 -14.91
CA LEU A 87 19.62 -10.44 -15.48
C LEU A 87 19.56 -9.53 -16.71
N PHE A 88 18.86 -9.97 -17.76
CA PHE A 88 18.76 -9.31 -19.07
C PHE A 88 20.04 -9.21 -19.90
N SER A 89 21.17 -9.75 -19.44
CA SER A 89 22.36 -9.92 -20.28
C SER A 89 22.09 -10.90 -21.43
N GLU A 90 22.86 -10.82 -22.51
CA GLU A 90 22.73 -11.77 -23.63
C GLU A 90 22.97 -13.22 -23.18
N GLU A 91 23.86 -13.45 -22.22
CA GLU A 91 24.07 -14.78 -21.63
C GLU A 91 22.83 -15.28 -20.87
N TRP A 92 22.16 -14.40 -20.12
CA TRP A 92 20.90 -14.74 -19.45
C TRP A 92 19.80 -15.09 -20.46
N TRP A 93 19.65 -14.31 -21.54
CA TRP A 93 18.68 -14.59 -22.61
C TRP A 93 18.93 -15.92 -23.30
N ASP A 94 20.19 -16.25 -23.53
CA ASP A 94 20.63 -17.51 -24.14
C ASP A 94 20.34 -18.72 -23.22
N ILE A 95 20.49 -18.54 -21.90
CA ILE A 95 20.08 -19.55 -20.91
C ILE A 95 18.55 -19.70 -20.86
N MET A 96 17.78 -18.60 -20.90
CA MET A 96 16.32 -18.65 -20.99
C MET A 96 15.85 -19.39 -22.23
N HIS A 97 16.44 -19.11 -23.39
CA HIS A 97 16.15 -19.83 -24.63
C HIS A 97 16.49 -21.32 -24.50
N THR A 98 17.67 -21.64 -23.96
CA THR A 98 18.10 -23.03 -23.71
C THR A 98 17.10 -23.78 -22.82
N ALA A 99 16.62 -23.14 -21.74
CA ALA A 99 15.65 -23.72 -20.83
C ALA A 99 14.31 -24.01 -21.53
N LEU A 100 13.74 -23.03 -22.26
CA LEU A 100 12.47 -23.21 -22.97
C LEU A 100 12.56 -24.29 -24.06
N LYS A 101 13.65 -24.30 -24.82
CA LYS A 101 13.89 -25.31 -25.86
C LYS A 101 13.99 -26.71 -25.28
N THR A 102 14.71 -26.85 -24.17
CA THR A 102 14.86 -28.13 -23.47
C THR A 102 13.53 -28.60 -22.88
N ALA A 103 12.77 -27.70 -22.24
CA ALA A 103 11.46 -27.99 -21.71
C ALA A 103 10.48 -28.43 -22.82
N THR A 104 10.54 -27.79 -23.98
CA THR A 104 9.78 -28.19 -25.17
C THR A 104 10.13 -29.61 -25.62
N ALA A 105 11.43 -29.95 -25.67
CA ALA A 105 11.88 -31.29 -26.04
C ALA A 105 11.46 -32.38 -25.04
N LEU A 106 11.38 -32.04 -23.75
CA LEU A 106 10.99 -32.95 -22.67
C LEU A 106 9.48 -32.99 -22.39
N ASN A 107 8.70 -32.16 -23.09
CA ASN A 107 7.28 -31.93 -22.82
C ASN A 107 7.02 -31.53 -21.35
N ILE A 108 7.79 -30.57 -20.85
CA ILE A 108 7.59 -29.93 -19.54
C ILE A 108 6.97 -28.56 -19.78
N GLU A 109 5.82 -28.31 -19.16
CA GLU A 109 5.19 -26.99 -19.20
C GLU A 109 5.98 -25.97 -18.38
N ILE A 110 6.14 -24.77 -18.95
CA ILE A 110 6.81 -23.66 -18.29
C ILE A 110 5.82 -22.54 -18.03
N GLY A 111 5.89 -22.00 -16.82
CA GLY A 111 5.42 -20.66 -16.48
C GLY A 111 6.59 -19.74 -16.20
N ILE A 112 6.41 -18.44 -16.46
CA ILE A 112 7.42 -17.42 -16.15
C ILE A 112 6.70 -16.31 -15.38
N PHE A 113 7.29 -15.87 -14.28
CA PHE A 113 6.78 -14.72 -13.54
C PHE A 113 6.79 -13.49 -14.45
N ASN A 114 5.73 -12.70 -14.40
CA ASN A 114 5.55 -11.52 -15.25
C ASN A 114 6.60 -10.40 -15.05
N SER A 115 7.46 -10.51 -14.03
CA SER A 115 8.58 -9.62 -13.75
C SER A 115 9.70 -10.34 -12.99
N PRO A 116 10.91 -9.77 -12.90
CA PRO A 116 11.93 -10.24 -11.96
C PRO A 116 11.43 -10.24 -10.51
N GLY A 117 11.92 -11.18 -9.72
CA GLY A 117 11.40 -11.49 -8.39
C GLY A 117 10.15 -12.36 -8.43
N TRP A 118 9.43 -12.40 -7.32
CA TRP A 118 8.16 -13.14 -7.21
C TRP A 118 6.94 -12.21 -7.15
N SER A 119 7.13 -10.90 -6.96
CA SER A 119 6.03 -9.95 -6.79
C SER A 119 6.43 -8.52 -7.20
N GLN A 120 5.61 -7.74 -7.90
CA GLN A 120 4.45 -8.21 -8.65
C GLN A 120 4.42 -7.79 -10.10
N SER A 121 4.69 -6.54 -10.46
CA SER A 121 4.65 -6.10 -11.87
C SER A 121 5.52 -4.87 -12.05
N GLY A 122 6.76 -4.96 -11.60
CA GLY A 122 7.75 -3.89 -11.71
C GLY A 122 8.94 -4.29 -12.56
N GLY A 123 9.77 -3.32 -12.89
CA GLY A 123 11.01 -3.55 -13.62
C GLY A 123 11.68 -2.25 -14.04
N PRO A 124 12.95 -2.30 -14.47
CA PRO A 124 13.73 -1.11 -14.79
C PRO A 124 13.16 -0.28 -15.95
N TRP A 125 12.25 -0.85 -16.75
CA TRP A 125 11.56 -0.17 -17.85
C TRP A 125 10.40 0.73 -17.39
N VAL A 126 9.93 0.60 -16.15
CA VAL A 126 8.77 1.36 -15.66
C VAL A 126 9.20 2.79 -15.30
N LYS A 127 8.71 3.77 -16.07
CA LYS A 127 8.94 5.19 -15.80
C LYS A 127 8.11 5.69 -14.61
N PRO A 128 8.54 6.74 -13.90
CA PRO A 128 7.75 7.36 -12.82
C PRO A 128 6.31 7.70 -13.22
N SER A 129 6.11 8.18 -14.46
CA SER A 129 4.79 8.51 -15.01
C SER A 129 3.89 7.29 -15.27
N GLN A 130 4.45 6.08 -15.27
CA GLN A 130 3.74 4.81 -15.51
C GLN A 130 3.58 3.98 -14.23
N ALA A 131 4.20 4.38 -13.12
CA ALA A 131 4.20 3.65 -11.86
C ALA A 131 2.88 3.77 -11.11
N MET A 132 2.64 2.93 -10.10
CA MET A 132 1.53 3.13 -9.15
C MET A 132 1.61 4.50 -8.50
N ARG A 133 0.48 5.21 -8.38
CA ARG A 133 0.44 6.59 -7.86
C ARG A 133 -0.65 6.79 -6.82
N TYR A 134 -0.50 7.84 -6.02
CA TYR A 134 -1.46 8.26 -5.02
C TYR A 134 -1.74 9.75 -5.12
N LEU A 135 -2.93 10.18 -4.68
CA LEU A 135 -3.28 11.60 -4.61
C LEU A 135 -2.65 12.26 -3.38
N THR A 136 -2.06 13.43 -3.59
CA THR A 136 -1.55 14.32 -2.55
C THR A 136 -1.94 15.76 -2.86
N SER A 137 -1.77 16.67 -1.90
CA SER A 137 -2.14 18.08 -2.10
C SER A 137 -1.27 19.03 -1.28
N SER A 138 -1.03 20.21 -1.82
CA SER A 138 -0.61 21.40 -1.07
C SER A 138 -1.82 22.29 -0.81
N LYS A 139 -1.73 23.17 0.21
CA LYS A 139 -2.80 24.09 0.60
C LYS A 139 -2.25 25.51 0.72
N THR A 140 -3.01 26.47 0.25
CA THR A 140 -2.73 27.90 0.39
C THR A 140 -3.99 28.62 0.87
N THR A 141 -3.88 29.50 1.87
CA THR A 141 -5.02 30.28 2.36
C THR A 141 -5.05 31.66 1.72
N ALA A 142 -6.24 32.22 1.52
CA ALA A 142 -6.44 33.56 1.00
C ALA A 142 -7.75 34.17 1.52
N THR A 143 -7.82 35.50 1.60
CA THR A 143 -9.04 36.23 1.99
C THR A 143 -9.53 37.09 0.83
N GLY A 144 -10.81 36.95 0.47
CA GLY A 144 -11.48 37.76 -0.54
C GLY A 144 -12.44 38.81 0.08
N PRO A 145 -12.98 39.74 -0.73
CA PRO A 145 -12.87 39.78 -2.18
C PRO A 145 -11.51 40.30 -2.64
N LYS A 146 -10.79 39.52 -3.46
CA LYS A 146 -9.46 39.89 -3.95
C LYS A 146 -9.13 39.19 -5.25
N LYS A 147 -8.50 39.91 -6.19
CA LYS A 147 -7.83 39.29 -7.33
C LYS A 147 -6.52 38.68 -6.85
N LEU A 148 -6.48 37.36 -6.76
CA LEU A 148 -5.30 36.61 -6.37
C LEU A 148 -4.38 36.46 -7.57
N ASP A 149 -3.09 36.66 -7.33
CA ASP A 149 -2.00 36.32 -8.25
C ASP A 149 -0.92 35.65 -7.39
N LEU A 150 -1.05 34.34 -7.19
CA LEU A 150 -0.25 33.57 -6.22
C LEU A 150 0.41 32.38 -6.90
N GLN A 151 1.68 32.14 -6.60
CA GLN A 151 2.35 30.89 -6.95
C GLN A 151 1.88 29.80 -5.98
N LEU A 152 1.16 28.79 -6.47
CA LEU A 152 0.75 27.67 -5.65
C LEU A 152 1.93 26.71 -5.45
N GLU A 153 2.13 26.30 -4.20
CA GLU A 153 3.15 25.31 -3.85
C GLU A 153 2.88 23.99 -4.57
N GLN A 154 3.92 23.36 -5.09
CA GLN A 154 3.85 22.02 -5.68
C GLN A 154 4.45 21.02 -4.68
N PRO A 155 3.75 19.91 -4.37
CA PRO A 155 4.36 18.79 -3.68
C PRO A 155 5.64 18.33 -4.40
N LYS A 156 6.70 18.04 -3.63
CA LYS A 156 8.00 17.64 -4.17
C LYS A 156 7.93 16.24 -4.82
N GLY A 157 8.69 16.04 -5.89
CA GLY A 157 8.80 14.76 -6.61
C GLY A 157 8.22 14.81 -8.02
N ASP A 158 8.04 13.63 -8.64
CA ASP A 158 7.41 13.46 -9.95
C ASP A 158 5.89 13.72 -9.88
N PHE A 159 5.52 14.96 -9.64
CA PHE A 159 4.15 15.38 -9.38
C PHE A 159 3.40 15.65 -10.68
N GLN A 160 2.23 15.03 -10.83
CA GLN A 160 1.30 15.32 -11.93
C GLN A 160 0.06 16.01 -11.39
N ASP A 161 -0.19 17.25 -11.81
CA ASP A 161 -1.42 17.97 -11.48
C ASP A 161 -2.66 17.20 -11.91
N VAL A 162 -3.67 17.18 -11.04
CA VAL A 162 -4.99 16.61 -11.31
C VAL A 162 -6.02 17.72 -11.30
N ARG A 163 -6.16 18.45 -10.19
CA ARG A 163 -7.14 19.53 -10.03
C ARG A 163 -6.67 20.57 -9.01
N VAL A 164 -7.11 21.80 -9.18
CA VAL A 164 -7.03 22.84 -8.16
C VAL A 164 -8.45 23.21 -7.75
N ILE A 165 -8.77 23.00 -6.48
CA ILE A 165 -10.08 23.37 -5.92
C ILE A 165 -9.91 24.46 -4.88
N ALA A 166 -10.92 25.31 -4.71
CA ALA A 166 -11.00 26.24 -3.60
C ALA A 166 -12.30 26.03 -2.84
N TYR A 167 -12.24 26.15 -1.52
CA TYR A 167 -13.40 26.03 -0.64
C TYR A 167 -13.31 27.02 0.50
N LYS A 168 -14.46 27.37 1.09
CA LYS A 168 -14.50 28.26 2.26
C LYS A 168 -13.76 27.62 3.42
N THR A 169 -12.81 28.34 3.99
CA THR A 169 -12.05 27.86 5.15
C THR A 169 -13.02 27.68 6.32
N PRO A 170 -13.13 26.47 6.90
CA PRO A 170 -14.02 26.24 8.03
C PRO A 170 -13.64 27.11 9.23
N LYS A 171 -14.65 27.49 10.02
CA LYS A 171 -14.47 28.27 11.24
C LYS A 171 -13.49 27.56 12.18
N GLY A 172 -12.50 28.30 12.68
CA GLY A 172 -11.50 27.76 13.60
C GLY A 172 -10.46 26.85 12.97
N TYR A 173 -10.45 26.67 11.64
CA TYR A 173 -9.42 25.89 10.96
C TYR A 173 -8.02 26.46 11.26
N GLY A 174 -7.10 25.57 11.62
CA GLY A 174 -5.75 25.94 12.06
C GLY A 174 -5.68 26.52 13.48
N ASN A 175 -6.77 26.56 14.26
CA ASN A 175 -6.72 26.88 15.68
C ASN A 175 -6.44 25.63 16.50
N SER A 176 -5.18 25.42 16.82
CA SER A 176 -4.73 24.38 17.75
C SER A 176 -4.55 24.91 19.17
N ILE A 177 -4.50 24.01 20.15
CA ILE A 177 -4.19 24.35 21.54
C ILE A 177 -2.83 25.04 21.67
N ALA A 178 -1.88 24.76 20.78
CA ALA A 178 -0.55 25.36 20.77
C ALA A 178 -0.58 26.90 20.67
N LYS A 179 -1.61 27.48 20.03
CA LYS A 179 -1.80 28.94 19.98
C LYS A 179 -2.03 29.58 21.36
N LEU A 180 -2.52 28.80 22.32
CA LEU A 180 -2.69 29.23 23.72
C LEU A 180 -1.41 29.06 24.56
N LYS A 181 -0.31 28.58 23.94
CA LYS A 181 1.00 28.34 24.59
C LYS A 181 0.85 27.55 25.90
N PRO A 182 0.28 26.33 25.84
CA PRO A 182 0.03 25.55 27.04
C PRO A 182 1.33 25.24 27.79
N LYS A 183 1.25 25.20 29.12
CA LYS A 183 2.30 24.60 29.94
C LYS A 183 2.25 23.09 29.74
N LEU A 184 3.34 22.52 29.26
CA LEU A 184 3.51 21.08 29.13
C LEU A 184 4.17 20.49 30.38
N THR A 185 3.60 19.40 30.90
CA THR A 185 4.23 18.58 31.94
C THR A 185 4.06 17.11 31.64
N SER A 186 4.95 16.26 32.14
CA SER A 186 4.91 14.82 31.92
C SER A 186 5.04 14.05 33.23
N SER A 187 4.53 12.81 33.27
CA SER A 187 4.61 11.95 34.46
C SER A 187 6.04 11.48 34.79
N ALA A 188 6.95 11.55 33.83
CA ALA A 188 8.39 11.34 34.02
C ALA A 188 9.18 12.40 33.24
N PRO A 189 10.41 12.77 33.65
CA PRO A 189 11.22 13.75 32.94
C PRO A 189 11.47 13.36 31.48
N VAL A 190 11.23 14.28 30.55
CA VAL A 190 11.57 14.14 29.12
C VAL A 190 12.28 15.39 28.63
N GLN A 191 13.21 15.22 27.69
CA GLN A 191 13.90 16.33 27.05
C GLN A 191 13.05 16.89 25.90
N ASN A 192 13.14 18.20 25.66
CA ASN A 192 12.51 18.87 24.53
C ASN A 192 10.99 18.62 24.40
N ILE A 193 10.25 18.58 25.53
CA ILE A 193 8.79 18.38 25.51
C ILE A 193 8.04 19.39 24.64
N GLY A 194 8.62 20.59 24.46
CA GLY A 194 8.08 21.64 23.61
C GLY A 194 7.99 21.28 22.12
N ASN A 195 8.81 20.33 21.65
CA ASN A 195 8.78 19.89 20.25
C ASN A 195 7.42 19.28 19.89
N LEU A 196 6.68 18.74 20.86
CA LEU A 196 5.37 18.14 20.64
C LEU A 196 4.29 19.10 20.15
N ILE A 197 4.52 20.42 20.20
CA ILE A 197 3.55 21.44 19.81
C ILE A 197 4.21 22.61 19.06
N ASP A 198 5.41 22.40 18.51
CA ASP A 198 6.19 23.45 17.87
C ASP A 198 5.76 23.73 16.42
N GLY A 199 4.87 22.90 15.88
CA GLY A 199 4.35 22.98 14.51
C GLY A 199 5.25 22.31 13.48
N SER A 200 6.18 21.45 13.90
CA SER A 200 7.16 20.79 13.04
C SER A 200 7.09 19.26 13.11
N GLU A 201 6.98 18.62 11.95
CA GLU A 201 7.14 17.16 11.83
C GLU A 201 8.63 16.72 11.84
N SER A 202 9.58 17.67 11.89
CA SER A 202 11.02 17.39 11.81
C SER A 202 11.76 17.36 13.15
N THR A 203 11.14 17.89 14.21
CA THR A 203 11.63 17.81 15.59
C THR A 203 10.93 16.65 16.28
N THR A 204 11.55 16.10 17.33
CA THR A 204 10.99 14.93 18.03
C THR A 204 11.19 15.02 19.54
N THR A 205 10.34 14.32 20.28
CA THR A 205 10.46 14.08 21.72
C THR A 205 10.42 12.58 21.98
N SER A 206 11.43 12.07 22.69
CA SER A 206 11.49 10.67 23.11
C SER A 206 10.88 10.49 24.50
N MET A 207 10.02 9.48 24.64
CA MET A 207 9.38 9.10 25.89
C MET A 207 10.01 7.81 26.41
N PRO A 208 10.21 7.68 27.73
CA PRO A 208 10.82 6.50 28.31
C PRO A 208 9.91 5.27 28.24
N ALA A 209 10.50 4.10 28.43
CA ALA A 209 9.74 2.89 28.72
C ALA A 209 9.00 3.06 30.06
N SER A 210 7.71 2.69 30.08
CA SER A 210 6.86 2.82 31.26
C SER A 210 5.59 1.98 31.11
N GLU A 211 5.05 1.49 32.22
CA GLU A 211 3.69 0.92 32.28
C GLU A 211 2.62 1.97 31.94
N SER A 212 2.87 3.23 32.30
CA SER A 212 2.00 4.37 31.98
C SER A 212 2.81 5.66 31.90
N PHE A 213 2.64 6.41 30.82
CA PHE A 213 3.27 7.71 30.62
C PHE A 213 2.20 8.75 30.25
N SER A 214 2.21 9.92 30.89
CA SER A 214 1.24 10.97 30.58
C SER A 214 1.90 12.30 30.23
N ILE A 215 1.22 13.06 29.38
CA ILE A 215 1.56 14.42 28.98
C ILE A 215 0.34 15.30 29.23
N ASP A 216 0.50 16.34 30.02
CA ASP A 216 -0.54 17.30 30.35
C ASP A 216 -0.29 18.60 29.60
N LEU A 217 -1.36 19.14 29.00
CA LEU A 217 -1.40 20.44 28.32
C LEU A 217 -2.33 21.35 29.11
N GLU A 218 -1.76 22.32 29.82
CA GLU A 218 -2.52 23.27 30.66
C GLU A 218 -2.50 24.69 30.07
N THR A 219 -3.68 25.26 29.81
CA THR A 219 -3.86 26.59 29.22
C THR A 219 -4.41 27.59 30.24
N GLY A 220 -4.14 28.89 30.03
CA GLY A 220 -4.71 29.95 30.87
C GLY A 220 -6.22 30.17 30.68
N SER A 221 -6.72 29.87 29.48
CA SER A 221 -8.13 29.99 29.10
C SER A 221 -8.69 28.66 28.60
N ASP A 222 -10.01 28.54 28.58
CA ASP A 222 -10.69 27.34 28.07
C ASP A 222 -10.38 27.14 26.58
N PHE A 223 -10.23 25.88 26.20
CA PHE A 223 -10.09 25.42 24.83
C PHE A 223 -11.14 24.34 24.55
N THR A 224 -11.85 24.46 23.43
CA THR A 224 -12.80 23.42 22.96
C THR A 224 -12.13 22.54 21.92
N ALA A 225 -11.78 21.32 22.29
CA ALA A 225 -11.20 20.33 21.40
C ALA A 225 -12.26 19.53 20.63
N ARG A 226 -11.99 19.22 19.35
CA ARG A 226 -12.82 18.38 18.47
C ARG A 226 -12.04 17.28 17.76
N SER A 227 -10.72 17.42 17.66
CA SER A 227 -9.87 16.38 17.11
C SER A 227 -8.49 16.39 17.73
N LEU A 228 -7.85 15.24 17.67
CA LEU A 228 -6.44 15.07 17.97
C LEU A 228 -5.77 14.37 16.80
N VAL A 229 -4.64 14.90 16.35
CA VAL A 229 -3.77 14.27 15.37
C VAL A 229 -2.39 14.10 15.98
N ILE A 230 -1.91 12.86 16.06
CA ILE A 230 -0.57 12.53 16.55
C ILE A 230 0.32 12.20 15.36
N TYR A 231 1.43 12.89 15.27
CA TYR A 231 2.50 12.63 14.29
C TYR A 231 3.58 11.81 15.00
N PRO A 232 3.73 10.52 14.65
CA PRO A 232 4.81 9.71 15.18
C PRO A 232 6.14 10.19 14.60
N ALA A 233 7.25 9.96 15.30
CA ALA A 233 8.55 10.01 14.65
C ALA A 233 8.63 8.93 13.55
N HIS A 234 9.59 9.05 12.63
CA HIS A 234 9.86 8.04 11.62
C HIS A 234 10.57 6.80 12.22
N LYS A 235 9.95 6.19 13.24
CA LYS A 235 10.41 5.01 13.97
C LYS A 235 9.24 4.10 14.29
N PRO A 236 9.46 2.77 14.37
CA PRO A 236 8.41 1.83 14.73
C PRO A 236 7.75 2.17 16.06
N ILE A 237 6.42 2.21 16.09
CA ILE A 237 5.63 2.45 17.29
C ILE A 237 4.37 1.59 17.26
N SER A 238 4.04 0.97 18.40
CA SER A 238 2.75 0.33 18.65
C SER A 238 2.36 0.59 20.10
N ILE A 239 1.37 1.45 20.32
CA ILE A 239 0.98 1.84 21.67
C ILE A 239 -0.51 2.22 21.75
N THR A 240 -1.13 1.92 22.88
CA THR A 240 -2.47 2.41 23.23
C THR A 240 -2.37 3.79 23.86
N ALA A 241 -3.15 4.73 23.36
CA ALA A 241 -3.23 6.10 23.86
C ALA A 241 -4.66 6.47 24.25
N GLN A 242 -4.79 7.34 25.26
CA GLN A 242 -6.05 7.94 25.67
C GLN A 242 -5.92 9.47 25.66
N LEU A 243 -6.94 10.14 25.12
CA LEU A 243 -7.12 11.58 25.31
C LEU A 243 -8.12 11.81 26.44
N GLN A 244 -7.75 12.67 27.39
CA GLN A 244 -8.55 13.03 28.55
C GLN A 244 -8.66 14.55 28.67
N VAL A 245 -9.71 15.01 29.35
CA VAL A 245 -9.90 16.42 29.75
C VAL A 245 -10.27 16.48 31.23
N LYS A 246 -9.75 17.49 31.94
CA LYS A 246 -10.09 17.71 33.34
C LYS A 246 -11.44 18.44 33.45
N GLN A 247 -12.42 17.77 34.03
CA GLN A 247 -13.76 18.30 34.31
C GLN A 247 -14.10 18.06 35.78
N ASN A 248 -14.66 19.07 36.46
CA ASN A 248 -15.06 18.97 37.88
C ASN A 248 -13.94 18.44 38.80
N GLY A 249 -12.69 18.81 38.53
CA GLY A 249 -11.52 18.41 39.33
C GLY A 249 -10.89 17.06 38.95
N ALA A 250 -11.54 16.23 38.13
CA ALA A 250 -11.05 14.92 37.73
C ALA A 250 -10.82 14.82 36.21
N TYR A 251 -9.89 13.96 35.78
CA TYR A 251 -9.71 13.67 34.36
C TYR A 251 -10.75 12.66 33.89
N VAL A 252 -11.40 12.96 32.76
CA VAL A 252 -12.38 12.10 32.08
C VAL A 252 -11.82 11.71 30.71
N THR A 253 -11.85 10.42 30.38
CA THR A 253 -11.41 9.92 29.07
C THR A 253 -12.42 10.28 27.99
N LEU A 254 -11.94 10.97 26.95
CA LEU A 254 -12.70 11.33 25.76
C LEU A 254 -12.63 10.25 24.68
N LYS A 255 -11.46 9.63 24.51
CA LYS A 255 -11.22 8.61 23.49
C LYS A 255 -10.02 7.75 23.88
N GLU A 256 -10.12 6.45 23.67
CA GLU A 256 -9.00 5.50 23.63
C GLU A 256 -8.77 5.05 22.18
N PHE A 257 -7.50 4.91 21.78
CA PHE A 257 -7.14 4.53 20.42
C PHE A 257 -5.72 3.94 20.34
N ILE A 258 -5.45 3.17 19.29
CA ILE A 258 -4.13 2.58 19.01
C ILE A 258 -3.35 3.44 18.01
N ILE A 259 -2.06 3.63 18.27
CA ILE A 259 -1.06 4.17 17.34
C ILE A 259 -0.19 2.99 16.92
N ASP A 260 -0.31 2.54 15.68
CA ASP A 260 0.49 1.43 15.14
C ASP A 260 1.11 1.80 13.79
N ARG A 261 2.44 1.87 13.78
CA ARG A 261 3.35 2.18 12.67
C ARG A 261 4.59 1.29 12.75
N THR A 262 4.39 0.03 13.08
CA THR A 262 5.47 -0.96 13.25
C THR A 262 6.19 -1.33 11.94
N ASN A 263 5.54 -1.16 10.79
CA ASN A 263 6.05 -1.59 9.49
C ASN A 263 6.35 -0.39 8.57
N ALA A 264 7.64 -0.21 8.24
CA ALA A 264 8.15 0.89 7.43
C ALA A 264 8.05 0.63 5.91
N ASN A 265 7.70 -0.59 5.49
CA ASN A 265 7.75 -0.96 4.09
C ASN A 265 6.63 -0.29 3.29
N LEU A 266 6.94 0.16 2.07
CA LEU A 266 5.95 0.84 1.23
C LEU A 266 4.83 -0.09 0.71
N ASN A 267 5.00 -1.41 0.82
CA ASN A 267 3.93 -2.37 0.52
C ASN A 267 2.79 -2.32 1.55
N VAL A 268 2.98 -1.70 2.72
CA VAL A 268 1.90 -1.38 3.67
C VAL A 268 1.43 0.08 3.56
N GLY A 269 1.66 0.73 2.42
CA GLY A 269 1.20 2.08 2.11
C GLY A 269 2.32 3.09 1.89
N PHE A 270 2.04 4.14 1.12
CA PHE A 270 3.02 5.15 0.70
C PHE A 270 3.39 6.19 1.79
N LYS A 271 2.71 6.16 2.94
CA LYS A 271 3.03 6.97 4.13
C LYS A 271 3.02 6.08 5.38
N PRO A 272 3.99 5.15 5.53
CA PRO A 272 3.96 4.13 6.59
C PRO A 272 4.01 4.71 8.01
N TYR A 273 4.58 5.91 8.19
CA TYR A 273 4.58 6.68 9.44
C TYR A 273 3.57 7.85 9.44
N GLY A 274 2.48 7.74 8.67
CA GLY A 274 1.47 8.78 8.58
C GLY A 274 0.83 9.10 9.95
N PRO A 275 0.27 10.31 10.14
CA PRO A 275 -0.33 10.69 11.41
C PRO A 275 -1.52 9.79 11.80
N VAL A 276 -1.79 9.71 13.10
CA VAL A 276 -3.00 9.08 13.64
C VAL A 276 -3.99 10.16 14.01
N ALA A 277 -5.12 10.19 13.30
CA ALA A 277 -6.18 11.17 13.52
C ALA A 277 -7.38 10.53 14.22
N VAL A 278 -7.82 11.16 15.31
CA VAL A 278 -9.05 10.81 16.04
C VAL A 278 -9.96 12.03 16.12
N SER A 279 -11.26 11.78 15.96
CA SER A 279 -12.31 12.78 16.16
C SER A 279 -12.97 12.54 17.51
N ILE A 280 -13.31 13.62 18.21
CA ILE A 280 -13.97 13.57 19.51
C ILE A 280 -15.19 14.50 19.52
N PRO A 281 -16.18 14.27 20.39
CA PRO A 281 -17.20 15.27 20.67
C PRO A 281 -16.58 16.58 21.16
N ALA A 282 -17.26 17.70 20.93
CA ALA A 282 -16.82 19.00 21.41
C ALA A 282 -16.60 18.97 22.93
N SER A 283 -15.35 19.12 23.35
CA SER A 283 -14.93 18.95 24.74
C SER A 283 -14.13 20.17 25.19
N SER A 284 -14.68 20.93 26.13
CA SER A 284 -14.08 22.15 26.65
C SER A 284 -13.36 21.92 27.98
N GLY A 285 -12.21 22.58 28.15
CA GLY A 285 -11.49 22.62 29.42
C GLY A 285 -10.17 23.40 29.29
N LYS A 286 -9.48 23.57 30.42
CA LYS A 286 -8.14 24.19 30.48
C LYS A 286 -7.00 23.19 30.55
N SER A 287 -7.32 21.92 30.79
CA SER A 287 -6.33 20.90 31.11
C SER A 287 -6.71 19.63 30.36
N PHE A 288 -5.88 19.29 29.37
CA PHE A 288 -5.98 18.07 28.58
C PHE A 288 -4.81 17.16 28.93
N ARG A 289 -5.03 15.85 28.86
CA ARG A 289 -4.00 14.85 29.16
C ARG A 289 -4.00 13.78 28.09
N LEU A 290 -2.82 13.43 27.61
CA LEU A 290 -2.57 12.22 26.84
C LEU A 290 -1.96 11.18 27.77
N VAL A 291 -2.52 9.98 27.77
CA VAL A 291 -1.99 8.83 28.52
C VAL A 291 -1.59 7.75 27.53
N PHE A 292 -0.40 7.20 27.68
CA PHE A 292 0.15 6.14 26.86
C PHE A 292 0.42 4.93 27.75
N SER A 293 -0.15 3.78 27.41
CA SER A 293 -0.08 2.56 28.23
C SER A 293 0.92 1.57 27.67
N LYS A 294 1.70 0.92 28.55
CA LYS A 294 2.62 -0.19 28.24
C LYS A 294 3.55 0.13 27.06
N SER A 295 4.54 0.96 27.34
CA SER A 295 5.53 1.46 26.39
C SER A 295 6.90 0.82 26.62
N ASN A 296 7.57 0.40 25.54
CA ASN A 296 9.02 0.07 25.54
C ASN A 296 9.91 1.30 25.24
N GLY A 297 9.35 2.50 25.36
CA GLY A 297 9.88 3.74 24.81
C GLY A 297 9.29 4.00 23.43
N PHE A 298 8.99 5.26 23.14
CA PHE A 298 8.50 5.70 21.83
C PHE A 298 8.90 7.16 21.57
N GLU A 299 8.69 7.62 20.35
CA GLU A 299 9.05 8.97 19.95
C GLU A 299 7.95 9.57 19.09
N LEU A 300 7.55 10.79 19.41
CA LEU A 300 6.58 11.56 18.65
C LEU A 300 7.24 12.79 18.06
N ALA A 301 6.77 13.21 16.88
CA ALA A 301 7.16 14.46 16.27
C ALA A 301 6.28 15.61 16.76
N GLU A 302 4.96 15.46 16.64
CA GLU A 302 4.02 16.58 16.84
C GLU A 302 2.65 16.08 17.35
N ILE A 303 1.95 16.92 18.10
CA ILE A 303 0.63 16.69 18.69
C ILE A 303 -0.28 17.88 18.36
N LEU A 304 -1.23 17.64 17.46
CA LEU A 304 -2.19 18.66 17.04
C LEU A 304 -3.56 18.41 17.66
N LEU A 305 -3.85 19.07 18.79
CA LEU A 305 -5.19 19.15 19.38
C LEU A 305 -5.91 20.39 18.83
N SER A 306 -7.03 20.20 18.11
CA SER A 306 -7.65 21.25 17.27
C SER A 306 -9.11 21.54 17.63
N GLN A 307 -9.55 22.76 17.33
CA GLN A 307 -10.95 23.20 17.51
C GLN A 307 -11.89 22.72 16.39
N THR A 308 -11.34 22.29 15.25
CA THR A 308 -12.10 21.73 14.12
C THR A 308 -12.09 20.21 14.15
N PRO A 309 -13.17 19.55 13.70
CA PRO A 309 -13.15 18.11 13.50
C PRO A 309 -12.18 17.71 12.37
N VAL A 310 -11.77 16.45 12.36
CA VAL A 310 -11.00 15.82 11.28
C VAL A 310 -11.70 14.52 10.91
N VAL A 311 -11.55 14.04 9.67
CA VAL A 311 -11.97 12.68 9.34
C VAL A 311 -11.09 11.71 10.14
N GLU A 312 -11.70 10.97 11.06
CA GLU A 312 -10.99 9.99 11.89
C GLU A 312 -10.38 8.91 10.99
N ARG A 313 -9.12 8.53 11.27
CA ARG A 313 -8.36 7.53 10.50
C ARG A 313 -8.27 7.83 9.00
N TYR A 314 -8.19 9.11 8.61
CA TYR A 314 -8.12 9.48 7.19
C TYR A 314 -6.92 8.85 6.46
N ILE A 315 -5.78 8.68 7.13
CA ILE A 315 -4.59 8.03 6.56
C ILE A 315 -4.87 6.57 6.18
N GLU A 316 -5.57 5.84 7.05
CA GLU A 316 -5.96 4.45 6.78
C GLU A 316 -7.11 4.37 5.78
N LYS A 317 -8.09 5.27 5.84
CA LYS A 317 -9.22 5.34 4.90
C LYS A 317 -8.81 5.67 3.46
N THR A 318 -7.73 6.44 3.28
CA THR A 318 -7.14 6.71 1.95
C THR A 318 -6.10 5.67 1.54
N LEU A 319 -5.90 4.60 2.35
CA LEU A 319 -4.88 3.57 2.13
C LEU A 319 -3.45 4.11 2.05
N ALA A 320 -3.20 5.30 2.61
CA ALA A 320 -1.85 5.87 2.71
C ALA A 320 -0.98 5.06 3.68
N LYS A 321 -1.62 4.42 4.65
CA LYS A 321 -1.06 3.34 5.47
C LYS A 321 -2.11 2.25 5.63
N MET A 322 -1.73 1.01 5.39
CA MET A 322 -2.56 -0.18 5.48
C MET A 322 -2.25 -0.98 6.76
N PHE A 323 -2.94 -2.10 6.96
CA PHE A 323 -2.65 -3.01 8.07
C PHE A 323 -1.18 -3.47 8.06
N GLN A 324 -0.57 -3.62 9.24
CA GLN A 324 0.88 -3.74 9.36
C GLN A 324 1.45 -5.11 8.99
N THR A 325 0.60 -6.14 8.98
CA THR A 325 0.96 -7.51 8.61
C THR A 325 0.12 -8.00 7.43
N PRO A 326 0.59 -9.04 6.72
CA PRO A 326 -0.21 -9.69 5.69
C PRO A 326 -1.52 -10.27 6.24
N LEU A 327 -2.49 -10.46 5.36
CA LEU A 327 -3.77 -11.12 5.65
C LEU A 327 -4.59 -10.43 6.77
N PRO A 328 -4.90 -9.13 6.63
CA PRO A 328 -5.79 -8.45 7.56
C PRO A 328 -7.17 -9.11 7.59
N TYR A 329 -7.77 -9.21 8.77
CA TYR A 329 -9.15 -9.61 8.90
C TYR A 329 -10.08 -8.46 8.48
N TRP A 330 -11.32 -8.80 8.10
CA TRP A 330 -12.31 -7.84 7.61
C TRP A 330 -12.58 -6.68 8.59
N ASN A 331 -12.51 -6.93 9.90
CA ASN A 331 -12.73 -5.95 10.96
C ASN A 331 -11.64 -4.88 11.04
N GLU A 332 -10.45 -5.13 10.47
CA GLU A 332 -9.32 -4.17 10.49
C GLU A 332 -9.57 -2.93 9.60
N TYR A 333 -10.54 -3.02 8.68
CA TYR A 333 -10.99 -1.92 7.82
C TYR A 333 -12.43 -1.51 8.12
N GLN A 334 -12.88 -1.75 9.36
CA GLN A 334 -14.11 -1.21 9.88
C GLN A 334 -13.80 -0.10 10.88
N TRP A 335 -14.34 1.08 10.60
CA TRP A 335 -14.16 2.22 11.48
C TRP A 335 -15.44 2.48 12.27
N PRO A 336 -15.32 2.87 13.54
CA PRO A 336 -16.48 3.28 14.33
C PRO A 336 -17.11 4.53 13.73
N ASP A 337 -18.39 4.74 14.02
CA ASP A 337 -19.08 5.97 13.67
C ASP A 337 -18.36 7.17 14.31
N GLN A 338 -18.15 8.19 13.49
CA GLN A 338 -17.52 9.42 13.92
C GLN A 338 -18.52 10.30 14.69
N SER A 339 -18.01 11.05 15.67
CA SER A 339 -18.81 12.00 16.45
C SER A 339 -19.61 12.95 15.57
N VAL A 340 -20.88 13.18 15.94
CA VAL A 340 -21.77 14.13 15.29
C VAL A 340 -21.20 15.54 15.40
N ILE A 341 -21.30 16.29 14.30
CA ILE A 341 -20.84 17.67 14.21
C ILE A 341 -22.02 18.57 14.60
N ASP A 342 -21.79 19.43 15.59
CA ASP A 342 -22.79 20.29 16.20
C ASP A 342 -22.91 21.67 15.53
N ASP A 343 -21.92 22.06 14.73
CA ASP A 343 -21.85 23.34 14.01
C ASP A 343 -21.35 23.11 12.57
N ASN A 344 -22.25 23.30 11.60
CA ASN A 344 -21.94 23.13 10.17
C ASN A 344 -20.86 24.10 9.65
N SER A 345 -20.59 25.21 10.34
CA SER A 345 -19.51 26.13 9.95
C SER A 345 -18.11 25.53 10.18
N LEU A 346 -18.02 24.40 10.89
CA LEU A 346 -16.77 23.66 11.13
C LEU A 346 -16.44 22.66 10.02
N VAL A 347 -17.34 22.47 9.05
CA VAL A 347 -17.14 21.56 7.91
C VAL A 347 -17.27 22.28 6.59
N ILE A 348 -16.75 21.63 5.55
CA ILE A 348 -16.82 22.09 4.18
C ILE A 348 -18.14 21.59 3.60
N ASP A 349 -19.01 22.50 3.15
CA ASP A 349 -20.17 22.13 2.32
C ASP A 349 -19.68 21.78 0.91
N PRO A 350 -19.84 20.51 0.46
CA PRO A 350 -19.41 20.08 -0.87
C PRO A 350 -20.01 20.91 -2.01
N ALA A 351 -21.22 21.45 -1.83
CA ALA A 351 -21.88 22.28 -2.85
C ALA A 351 -21.22 23.64 -3.06
N THR A 352 -20.37 24.08 -2.12
CA THR A 352 -19.66 25.37 -2.17
C THR A 352 -18.23 25.28 -2.67
N VAL A 353 -17.74 24.05 -2.93
CA VAL A 353 -16.40 23.81 -3.47
C VAL A 353 -16.38 24.26 -4.94
N VAL A 354 -15.39 25.06 -5.32
CA VAL A 354 -15.23 25.56 -6.68
C VAL A 354 -13.98 24.97 -7.33
N ASP A 355 -14.11 24.51 -8.58
CA ASP A 355 -12.97 24.12 -9.40
C ASP A 355 -12.31 25.36 -9.99
N VAL A 356 -11.08 25.64 -9.56
CA VAL A 356 -10.27 26.77 -10.01
C VAL A 356 -9.10 26.33 -10.89
N THR A 357 -9.10 25.09 -11.37
CA THR A 357 -8.01 24.51 -12.17
C THR A 357 -7.70 25.37 -13.40
N LYS A 358 -8.72 25.85 -14.11
CA LYS A 358 -8.55 26.69 -15.31
C LYS A 358 -7.87 28.04 -15.05
N PHE A 359 -7.81 28.48 -13.79
CA PHE A 359 -7.17 29.72 -13.39
C PHE A 359 -5.69 29.53 -13.01
N MET A 360 -5.23 28.29 -12.93
CA MET A 360 -3.82 27.96 -12.72
C MET A 360 -3.14 27.74 -14.07
N SER A 361 -2.03 28.43 -14.29
CA SER A 361 -1.15 28.19 -15.43
C SER A 361 -0.34 26.89 -15.28
N SER A 362 0.30 26.44 -16.35
CA SER A 362 1.19 25.26 -16.33
C SER A 362 2.39 25.40 -15.40
N THR A 363 2.78 26.62 -15.01
CA THR A 363 3.85 26.88 -14.03
C THR A 363 3.36 26.93 -12.58
N GLY A 364 2.05 26.75 -12.35
CA GLY A 364 1.46 26.78 -11.01
C GLY A 364 1.06 28.19 -10.51
N GLN A 365 1.20 29.23 -11.34
CA GLN A 365 0.70 30.57 -11.01
C GLN A 365 -0.83 30.59 -11.13
N LEU A 366 -1.53 30.89 -10.03
CA LEU A 366 -2.98 31.01 -9.96
C LEU A 366 -3.42 32.47 -10.08
N LYS A 367 -4.29 32.75 -11.05
CA LYS A 367 -4.95 34.05 -11.24
C LYS A 367 -6.46 33.92 -11.12
N TRP A 368 -6.97 34.17 -9.92
CA TRP A 368 -8.38 33.92 -9.59
C TRP A 368 -9.01 35.09 -8.82
N GLU A 369 -10.23 35.47 -9.19
CA GLU A 369 -11.04 36.46 -8.46
C GLU A 369 -11.75 35.76 -7.31
N ALA A 370 -11.10 35.75 -6.14
CA ALA A 370 -11.65 35.11 -4.94
C ALA A 370 -12.84 35.93 -4.42
N PRO A 371 -14.05 35.36 -4.28
CA PRO A 371 -15.20 36.03 -3.70
C PRO A 371 -15.01 36.34 -2.21
N THR A 372 -15.87 37.17 -1.63
CA THR A 372 -15.84 37.56 -0.20
C THR A 372 -15.72 36.38 0.75
N GLY A 373 -14.77 36.43 1.69
CA GLY A 373 -14.56 35.45 2.77
C GLY A 373 -13.20 34.74 2.70
N ASP A 374 -12.94 33.87 3.68
CA ASP A 374 -11.69 33.12 3.76
C ASP A 374 -11.77 31.84 2.94
N TRP A 375 -10.71 31.58 2.18
CA TRP A 375 -10.59 30.46 1.24
C TRP A 375 -9.36 29.62 1.56
N THR A 376 -9.51 28.32 1.41
CA THR A 376 -8.40 27.38 1.26
C THR A 376 -8.38 26.90 -0.19
N ILE A 377 -7.25 27.10 -0.85
CA ILE A 377 -6.98 26.65 -2.20
C ILE A 377 -6.11 25.40 -2.10
N MET A 378 -6.55 24.32 -2.70
CA MET A 378 -5.89 23.01 -2.63
C MET A 378 -5.46 22.59 -4.05
N ARG A 379 -4.14 22.50 -4.27
CA ARG A 379 -3.56 21.98 -5.52
C ARG A 379 -3.31 20.48 -5.33
N THR A 380 -4.16 19.69 -5.97
CA THR A 380 -4.16 18.23 -5.87
C THR A 380 -3.56 17.61 -7.11
N GLY A 381 -2.69 16.63 -6.91
CA GLY A 381 -2.07 15.86 -7.97
C GLY A 381 -1.61 14.49 -7.51
N MET A 382 -0.94 13.76 -8.39
CA MET A 382 -0.47 12.41 -8.14
C MET A 382 1.06 12.35 -8.01
N LEU A 383 1.53 11.50 -7.10
CA LEU A 383 2.94 11.11 -6.97
C LEU A 383 3.09 9.59 -7.07
N PRO A 384 4.21 9.07 -7.61
CA PRO A 384 4.53 7.64 -7.52
C PRO A 384 4.58 7.16 -6.08
N THR A 385 4.09 5.95 -5.79
CA THR A 385 4.16 5.33 -4.46
C THR A 385 5.60 4.97 -4.06
N GLY A 386 6.50 4.83 -5.03
CA GLY A 386 7.89 4.42 -4.84
C GLY A 386 8.07 2.92 -4.60
N VAL A 387 7.00 2.13 -4.62
CA VAL A 387 7.07 0.66 -4.48
C VAL A 387 7.77 0.06 -5.71
N GLN A 388 8.62 -0.93 -5.48
CA GLN A 388 9.35 -1.66 -6.51
C GLN A 388 9.03 -3.15 -6.44
N ASN A 389 9.25 -3.86 -7.55
CA ASN A 389 9.17 -5.32 -7.55
C ASN A 389 10.31 -5.94 -6.73
N GLY A 390 10.09 -7.16 -6.26
CA GLY A 390 11.12 -7.92 -5.58
C GLY A 390 10.67 -9.30 -5.11
N PRO A 391 11.59 -10.03 -4.48
CA PRO A 391 13.01 -9.72 -4.39
C PRO A 391 13.71 -10.14 -5.70
N ALA A 392 14.48 -9.23 -6.30
CA ALA A 392 15.10 -9.42 -7.61
C ALA A 392 16.58 -8.98 -7.57
N SER A 393 17.40 -9.44 -8.53
CA SER A 393 18.75 -8.89 -8.72
C SER A 393 18.68 -7.40 -9.04
N PRO A 394 19.70 -6.58 -8.71
CA PRO A 394 19.66 -5.13 -8.91
C PRO A 394 19.24 -4.68 -10.32
N GLU A 395 19.66 -5.41 -11.36
CA GLU A 395 19.32 -5.14 -12.76
C GLU A 395 17.82 -5.34 -13.07
N GLY A 396 17.13 -6.14 -12.26
CA GLY A 396 15.70 -6.45 -12.39
C GLY A 396 14.76 -5.62 -11.54
N ILE A 397 15.29 -4.77 -10.65
CA ILE A 397 14.50 -3.94 -9.75
C ILE A 397 14.06 -2.67 -10.47
N GLY A 398 12.77 -2.34 -10.35
CA GLY A 398 12.25 -1.05 -10.75
C GLY A 398 10.85 -0.80 -10.23
N LEU A 399 10.27 0.35 -10.59
CA LEU A 399 8.97 0.76 -10.07
C LEU A 399 7.87 -0.22 -10.45
N GLU A 400 6.93 -0.44 -9.54
CA GLU A 400 5.71 -1.19 -9.80
C GLU A 400 4.81 -0.41 -10.75
N ILE A 401 4.36 -1.06 -11.85
CA ILE A 401 3.49 -0.45 -12.86
C ILE A 401 2.14 -0.05 -12.26
N ASP A 402 1.54 1.02 -12.77
CA ASP A 402 0.17 1.41 -12.45
C ASP A 402 -0.81 0.29 -12.82
N LYS A 403 -1.36 -0.36 -11.79
CA LYS A 403 -2.28 -1.48 -11.91
C LYS A 403 -3.66 -1.07 -12.45
N MET A 404 -3.99 0.23 -12.40
CA MET A 404 -5.28 0.76 -12.86
C MET A 404 -5.24 1.21 -14.34
N SER A 405 -4.05 1.34 -14.94
CA SER A 405 -3.89 1.74 -16.34
C SER A 405 -3.70 0.54 -17.26
N LYS A 406 -4.70 0.28 -18.11
CA LYS A 406 -4.63 -0.80 -19.13
C LYS A 406 -3.44 -0.62 -20.07
N GLU A 407 -3.15 0.62 -20.46
CA GLU A 407 -2.02 0.96 -21.33
C GLU A 407 -0.69 0.64 -20.64
N HIS A 408 -0.53 1.04 -19.37
CA HIS A 408 0.72 0.84 -18.65
C HIS A 408 0.96 -0.64 -18.35
N VAL A 409 -0.08 -1.39 -17.95
CA VAL A 409 -0.01 -2.84 -17.79
C VAL A 409 0.38 -3.54 -19.10
N ALA A 410 -0.19 -3.15 -20.24
CA ALA A 410 0.20 -3.70 -21.54
C ALA A 410 1.67 -3.40 -21.88
N SER A 411 2.14 -2.19 -21.59
CA SER A 411 3.55 -1.82 -21.81
C SER A 411 4.51 -2.61 -20.92
N HIS A 412 4.12 -2.91 -19.67
CA HIS A 412 4.90 -3.75 -18.76
C HIS A 412 5.00 -5.18 -19.29
N PHE A 413 3.87 -5.77 -19.73
CA PHE A 413 3.87 -7.09 -20.33
C PHE A 413 4.75 -7.15 -21.58
N ASP A 414 4.62 -6.18 -22.49
CA ASP A 414 5.41 -6.16 -23.73
C ASP A 414 6.91 -5.97 -23.48
N ALA A 415 7.29 -5.18 -22.46
CA ALA A 415 8.68 -4.92 -22.12
C ALA A 415 9.44 -6.17 -21.66
N PHE A 416 8.76 -7.16 -21.06
CA PHE A 416 9.42 -8.39 -20.59
C PHE A 416 8.92 -9.65 -21.30
N MET A 417 7.63 -9.98 -21.18
CA MET A 417 7.04 -11.14 -21.86
C MET A 417 7.05 -10.95 -23.37
N GLY A 418 6.76 -9.75 -23.86
CA GLY A 418 6.89 -9.42 -25.28
C GLY A 418 8.31 -9.63 -25.80
N ASP A 419 9.33 -9.35 -24.97
CA ASP A 419 10.73 -9.52 -25.39
C ASP A 419 11.13 -10.99 -25.49
N LEU A 420 10.64 -11.84 -24.58
CA LEU A 420 10.73 -13.30 -24.72
C LEU A 420 10.07 -13.78 -26.02
N LEU A 421 8.90 -13.26 -26.37
CA LEU A 421 8.17 -13.63 -27.59
C LEU A 421 8.95 -13.26 -28.87
N ARG A 422 9.65 -12.11 -28.85
CA ARG A 422 10.48 -11.61 -29.97
C ARG A 422 11.80 -12.36 -30.10
N ARG A 423 12.48 -12.60 -28.97
CA ARG A 423 13.82 -13.23 -28.95
C ARG A 423 13.79 -14.73 -29.16
N ILE A 424 12.77 -15.42 -28.66
CA ILE A 424 12.73 -16.89 -28.64
C ILE A 424 11.77 -17.42 -29.71
N PRO A 425 12.24 -18.25 -30.67
CA PRO A 425 11.39 -18.82 -31.71
C PRO A 425 10.20 -19.58 -31.15
N ALA A 426 9.03 -19.43 -31.77
CA ALA A 426 7.80 -20.10 -31.34
C ALA A 426 7.94 -21.62 -31.20
N ALA A 427 8.78 -22.25 -32.04
CA ALA A 427 9.04 -23.68 -32.01
C ALA A 427 9.76 -24.15 -30.73
N ASP A 428 10.58 -23.28 -30.13
CA ASP A 428 11.40 -23.59 -28.96
C ASP A 428 10.71 -23.22 -27.63
N ARG A 429 9.58 -22.49 -27.69
CA ARG A 429 8.79 -22.10 -26.50
C ARG A 429 7.38 -22.70 -26.51
N LYS A 430 7.17 -23.82 -27.20
CA LYS A 430 5.83 -24.42 -27.35
C LYS A 430 5.18 -24.79 -26.02
N THR A 431 5.99 -25.14 -25.02
CA THR A 431 5.52 -25.52 -23.68
C THR A 431 5.50 -24.36 -22.68
N TRP A 432 5.88 -23.14 -23.08
CA TRP A 432 5.57 -21.95 -22.27
C TRP A 432 4.08 -21.62 -22.43
N LYS A 433 3.31 -21.89 -21.37
CA LYS A 433 1.83 -21.80 -21.37
C LYS A 433 1.28 -20.79 -20.37
N VAL A 434 2.08 -20.37 -19.41
CA VAL A 434 1.63 -19.59 -18.26
C VAL A 434 2.51 -18.35 -18.07
N VAL A 435 1.89 -17.21 -17.82
CA VAL A 435 2.54 -16.07 -17.18
C VAL A 435 2.03 -16.05 -15.75
N VAL A 436 2.96 -16.13 -14.80
CA VAL A 436 2.68 -16.22 -13.35
C VAL A 436 2.52 -14.83 -12.78
#